data_AF-A0A928TZJ6-F1
#
_entry.id   AF-A0A928TZJ6-F1
#
_cell.length_a   1.000
_cell.length_b   1.000
_cell.length_c   1.000
_cell.angle_alpha   90.00
_cell.angle_beta   90.00
_cell.angle_gamma   90.00
#
_symmetry.space_group_name_H-M   'P 1'
#
loop_
_entity.id
_entity.type
_entity.pdbx_description
1 polymer ?
#
loop_
_entity_poly.entity_id
_entity_poly.type
_entity_poly.pdbx_seq_one_letter_code
_entity_poly.pdbx_strand_id
1 'polypeptide(L)'
;MEDHLLKQIFLQKTGVNNEENASGNSLRAALRRNHTYIPGIGFYERAALRSRWSELLREISRQYSYHVDDALHVRNIAHISDVLSNEFASILYGERLRIGTSQKALNLYLKFLWCLELNTTPPPHCPIDRLVLWQVGIVDAWTKLDSRETYMQWIDTLRNFALAKGYVTLLDYELELWNNAF
;
A
#
# COMPACT_ATOMS: atom_id res chain seq x y z
N MET A 1 -22.98 -0.43 -10.77
CA MET A 1 -22.95 -1.86 -11.15
C MET A 1 -21.52 -2.32 -11.43
N GLU A 2 -20.68 -1.47 -12.01
CA GLU A 2 -19.29 -1.77 -12.40
C GLU A 2 -18.30 -1.92 -11.22
N ASP A 3 -18.39 -1.07 -10.18
CA ASP A 3 -17.46 -1.08 -9.03
C ASP A 3 -17.46 -2.41 -8.24
N HIS A 4 -18.64 -2.95 -7.93
CA HIS A 4 -18.76 -4.22 -7.19
C HIS A 4 -18.12 -5.39 -7.96
N LEU A 5 -18.28 -5.43 -9.28
CA LEU A 5 -17.66 -6.46 -10.12
C LEU A 5 -16.13 -6.35 -10.12
N LEU A 6 -15.59 -5.13 -10.23
CA LEU A 6 -14.15 -4.91 -10.19
C LEU A 6 -13.53 -5.35 -8.85
N LYS A 7 -14.22 -5.10 -7.73
CA LYS A 7 -13.80 -5.57 -6.39
C LYS A 7 -13.78 -7.10 -6.31
N GLN A 8 -14.83 -7.75 -6.80
CA GLN A 8 -14.91 -9.22 -6.83
C GLN A 8 -13.79 -9.85 -7.67
N ILE A 9 -13.53 -9.31 -8.86
CA ILE A 9 -12.43 -9.79 -9.73
C ILE A 9 -11.08 -9.66 -9.02
N PHE A 10 -10.84 -8.52 -8.37
CA PHE A 10 -9.61 -8.28 -7.62
C PHE A 10 -9.42 -9.28 -6.46
N LEU A 11 -10.47 -9.52 -5.67
CA LEU A 11 -10.43 -10.50 -4.58
C LEU A 11 -10.23 -11.93 -5.10
N GLN A 12 -10.91 -12.30 -6.19
CA GLN A 12 -10.75 -13.62 -6.81
C GLN A 12 -9.31 -13.85 -7.31
N LYS A 13 -8.71 -12.87 -7.99
CA LYS A 13 -7.33 -12.97 -8.51
C LYS A 13 -6.27 -13.02 -7.41
N THR A 14 -6.53 -12.34 -6.30
CA THR A 14 -5.60 -12.33 -5.15
C THR A 14 -5.81 -13.49 -4.19
N GLY A 15 -6.97 -14.14 -4.23
CA GLY A 15 -7.37 -15.18 -3.28
C GLY A 15 -7.64 -14.65 -1.87
N VAL A 16 -7.75 -13.33 -1.69
CA VAL A 16 -8.03 -12.71 -0.40
C VAL A 16 -9.53 -12.75 -0.13
N ASN A 17 -9.92 -13.34 1.00
CA ASN A 17 -11.32 -13.48 1.40
C ASN A 17 -11.59 -13.07 2.87
N ASN A 18 -10.56 -12.64 3.60
CA ASN A 18 -10.66 -12.18 4.99
C ASN A 18 -9.51 -11.21 5.34
N GLU A 19 -9.65 -10.51 6.47
CA GLU A 19 -8.68 -9.53 6.96
C GLU A 19 -7.28 -10.12 7.23
N GLU A 20 -7.21 -11.34 7.76
CA GLU A 20 -5.93 -11.99 8.05
C GLU A 20 -5.13 -12.21 6.76
N ASN A 21 -5.78 -12.76 5.73
CA ASN A 21 -5.19 -12.99 4.42
C ASN A 21 -4.86 -11.68 3.68
N ALA A 22 -5.62 -10.61 3.93
CA ALA A 22 -5.34 -9.28 3.40
C ALA A 22 -4.01 -8.73 3.92
N SER A 23 -3.78 -8.81 5.24
CA SER A 23 -2.52 -8.33 5.85
C SER A 23 -1.31 -9.07 5.28
N GLY A 24 -1.35 -10.41 5.24
CA GLY A 24 -0.26 -11.23 4.69
C GLY A 24 0.02 -10.94 3.21
N ASN A 25 -1.02 -10.74 2.38
CA ASN A 25 -0.84 -10.41 0.98
C ASN A 25 -0.26 -8.99 0.78
N SER A 26 -0.72 -8.02 1.55
CA SER A 26 -0.21 -6.65 1.48
C SER A 26 1.29 -6.58 1.80
N LEU A 27 1.73 -7.28 2.85
CA LEU A 27 3.14 -7.36 3.25
C LEU A 27 3.98 -8.10 2.21
N ARG A 28 3.47 -9.21 1.65
CA ARG A 28 4.16 -9.94 0.59
C ARG A 28 4.38 -9.05 -0.63
N ALA A 29 3.37 -8.29 -1.04
CA ALA A 29 3.48 -7.36 -2.17
C ALA A 29 4.49 -6.24 -1.91
N ALA A 30 4.47 -5.65 -0.71
CA ALA A 30 5.39 -4.59 -0.31
C ALA A 30 6.86 -5.07 -0.26
N LEU A 31 7.10 -6.28 0.25
CA LEU A 31 8.45 -6.84 0.44
C LEU A 31 9.03 -7.46 -0.84
N ARG A 32 8.22 -8.06 -1.73
CA ARG A 32 8.70 -8.89 -2.85
C ARG A 32 9.64 -8.16 -3.81
N ARG A 33 9.44 -6.87 -4.05
CA ARG A 33 10.23 -6.08 -5.02
C ARG A 33 11.24 -5.16 -4.36
N ASN A 34 11.41 -5.24 -3.03
CA ASN A 34 12.28 -4.35 -2.29
C ASN A 34 13.41 -5.10 -1.56
N HIS A 35 14.62 -4.56 -1.62
CA HIS A 35 15.74 -4.99 -0.79
C HIS A 35 15.55 -4.42 0.62
N THR A 36 14.63 -5.04 1.36
CA THR A 36 14.22 -4.54 2.68
C THR A 36 15.18 -4.96 3.79
N TYR A 37 15.71 -6.20 3.72
CA TYR A 37 16.56 -6.77 4.75
C TYR A 37 18.03 -6.69 4.37
N ILE A 38 18.92 -6.60 5.36
CA ILE A 38 20.34 -6.88 5.14
C ILE A 38 20.56 -8.37 4.78
N PRO A 39 21.66 -8.73 4.10
CA PRO A 39 21.97 -10.13 3.80
C PRO A 39 22.08 -10.98 5.08
N GLY A 40 21.63 -12.24 5.02
CA GLY A 40 21.81 -13.20 6.11
C GLY A 40 20.74 -13.16 7.22
N ILE A 41 19.79 -12.23 7.21
CA ILE A 41 18.72 -12.20 8.23
C ILE A 41 17.86 -13.46 8.17
N GLY A 42 17.71 -14.10 9.33
CA GLY A 42 17.00 -15.36 9.53
C GLY A 42 15.48 -15.28 9.40
N PHE A 43 14.85 -16.45 9.51
CA PHE A 43 13.40 -16.57 9.40
C PHE A 43 12.66 -15.88 10.55
N TYR A 44 13.14 -16.03 11.78
CA TYR A 44 12.46 -15.55 12.98
C TYR A 44 12.42 -14.03 13.05
N GLU A 45 13.51 -13.35 12.68
CA GLU A 45 13.58 -11.89 12.65
C GLU A 45 12.67 -11.31 11.58
N ARG A 46 12.62 -11.93 10.39
CA ARG A 46 11.67 -11.55 9.34
C ARG A 46 10.23 -11.78 9.76
N ALA A 47 9.95 -12.87 10.48
CA ALA A 47 8.63 -13.17 11.00
C ALA A 47 8.21 -12.14 12.06
N ALA A 48 9.13 -11.75 12.96
CA ALA A 48 8.90 -10.72 13.97
C ALA A 48 8.52 -9.37 13.34
N LEU A 49 9.28 -8.89 12.34
CA LEU A 49 8.93 -7.67 11.60
C LEU A 49 7.53 -7.77 10.99
N ARG A 50 7.22 -8.87 10.30
CA ARG A 50 5.92 -9.03 9.63
C ARG A 50 4.77 -9.11 10.61
N SER A 51 4.94 -9.77 11.76
CA SER A 51 3.92 -9.82 12.82
C SER A 51 3.63 -8.41 13.32
N ARG A 52 4.68 -7.68 13.72
CA ARG A 52 4.54 -6.33 14.24
C ARG A 52 3.95 -5.38 13.21
N TRP A 53 4.36 -5.49 11.95
CA TRP A 53 3.79 -4.69 10.87
C TRP A 53 2.31 -5.02 10.65
N SER A 54 1.91 -6.29 10.72
CA SER A 54 0.49 -6.68 10.60
C SER A 54 -0.36 -6.12 11.72
N GLU A 55 0.15 -6.12 12.96
CA GLU A 55 -0.51 -5.47 14.12
C GLU A 55 -0.66 -3.97 13.87
N LEU A 56 0.42 -3.29 13.47
CA LEU A 56 0.40 -1.85 13.22
C LEU A 56 -0.56 -1.46 12.09
N LEU A 57 -0.67 -2.27 11.03
CA LEU A 57 -1.65 -2.08 9.96
C LEU A 57 -3.08 -2.15 10.49
N ARG A 58 -3.39 -3.11 11.36
CA ARG A 58 -4.73 -3.25 11.99
C ARG A 58 -5.04 -2.12 12.96
N GLU A 59 -4.04 -1.68 13.73
CA GLU A 59 -4.19 -0.54 14.65
C GLU A 59 -4.53 0.75 13.87
N ILE A 60 -3.76 1.03 12.82
CA ILE A 60 -3.93 2.21 11.98
C ILE A 60 -5.22 2.14 11.15
N SER A 61 -5.60 0.96 10.64
CA SER A 61 -6.79 0.82 9.78
C SER A 61 -8.09 1.19 10.50
N ARG A 62 -8.14 1.14 11.84
CA ARG A 62 -9.30 1.61 12.63
C ARG A 62 -9.63 3.08 12.41
N GLN A 63 -8.65 3.91 12.07
CA GLN A 63 -8.87 5.33 11.77
C GLN A 63 -9.64 5.51 10.45
N TYR A 64 -9.62 4.52 9.57
CA TYR A 64 -10.24 4.56 8.25
C TYR A 64 -11.70 4.09 8.26
N SER A 65 -12.29 3.81 9.42
CA SER A 65 -13.75 3.64 9.53
C SER A 65 -14.53 4.92 9.17
N TYR A 66 -13.82 6.05 9.11
CA TYR A 66 -14.31 7.33 8.61
C TYR A 66 -13.38 7.87 7.53
N HIS A 67 -13.80 8.94 6.86
CA HIS A 67 -12.97 9.61 5.87
C HIS A 67 -11.66 10.09 6.51
N VAL A 68 -10.54 9.73 5.89
CA VAL A 68 -9.19 10.14 6.25
C VAL A 68 -8.65 11.02 5.12
N ASP A 69 -8.20 12.23 5.45
CA ASP A 69 -7.58 13.14 4.49
C ASP A 69 -6.13 12.73 4.13
N ASP A 70 -5.59 13.36 3.10
CA ASP A 70 -4.23 13.07 2.62
C ASP A 70 -3.18 13.33 3.70
N ALA A 71 -3.33 14.40 4.47
CA ALA A 71 -2.35 14.79 5.49
C ALA A 71 -2.26 13.73 6.60
N LEU A 72 -3.39 13.22 7.08
CA LEU A 72 -3.44 12.13 8.04
C LEU A 72 -2.97 10.81 7.42
N HIS A 73 -3.38 10.50 6.18
CA HIS A 73 -2.95 9.27 5.51
C HIS A 73 -1.43 9.23 5.31
N VAL A 74 -0.81 10.31 4.86
CA VAL A 74 0.65 10.43 4.71
C VAL A 74 1.35 10.34 6.06
N ARG A 75 0.79 10.96 7.11
CA ARG A 75 1.33 10.80 8.48
C ARG A 75 1.28 9.35 8.94
N ASN A 76 0.21 8.62 8.65
CA ASN A 76 0.09 7.20 8.99
C ASN A 76 1.13 6.35 8.25
N ILE A 77 1.39 6.61 6.96
CA ILE A 77 2.45 5.93 6.20
C ILE A 77 3.83 6.20 6.82
N ALA A 78 4.13 7.47 7.11
CA ALA A 78 5.40 7.85 7.72
C ALA A 78 5.55 7.24 9.12
N HIS A 79 4.48 7.23 9.91
CA HIS A 79 4.48 6.60 11.22
C HIS A 79 4.82 5.11 11.16
N ILE A 80 4.25 4.34 10.22
CA ILE A 80 4.62 2.93 10.00
C ILE A 80 6.10 2.80 9.66
N SER A 81 6.58 3.64 8.75
CA SER A 81 7.97 3.70 8.32
C SER A 81 8.90 3.95 9.51
N ASP A 82 8.60 4.93 10.36
CA ASP A 82 9.42 5.34 11.49
C ASP A 82 9.40 4.31 12.63
N VAL A 83 8.23 3.83 13.03
CA VAL A 83 8.08 2.83 14.10
C VAL A 83 8.86 1.56 13.77
N LEU A 84 8.65 1.01 12.57
CA LEU A 84 9.30 -0.23 12.18
C LEU A 84 10.80 -0.04 11.90
N SER A 85 11.22 1.14 11.44
CA SER A 85 12.65 1.45 11.33
C SER A 85 13.30 1.46 12.70
N ASN A 86 12.69 2.10 13.70
CA ASN A 86 13.24 2.18 15.04
C ASN A 86 13.31 0.82 15.73
N GLU A 87 12.24 0.01 15.62
CA GLU A 87 12.17 -1.30 16.28
C GLU A 87 13.05 -2.36 15.60
N PHE A 88 13.29 -2.25 14.28
CA PHE A 88 13.96 -3.28 13.48
C PHE A 88 15.18 -2.77 12.71
N ALA A 89 15.77 -1.64 13.11
CA ALA A 89 16.91 -1.00 12.44
C ALA A 89 18.01 -2.01 12.06
N SER A 90 18.38 -2.88 13.00
CA SER A 90 19.46 -3.86 12.86
C SER A 90 19.27 -4.89 11.75
N ILE A 91 18.04 -5.12 11.28
CA ILE A 91 17.76 -6.08 10.21
C ILE A 91 17.41 -5.42 8.88
N LEU A 92 17.15 -4.11 8.89
CA LEU A 92 16.72 -3.36 7.72
C LEU A 92 17.91 -2.84 6.93
N TYR A 93 17.83 -2.92 5.61
CA TYR A 93 18.86 -2.37 4.74
C TYR A 93 18.91 -0.85 4.89
N GLY A 94 20.06 -0.33 5.33
CA GLY A 94 20.22 1.09 5.65
C GLY A 94 19.39 1.54 6.84
N GLU A 95 19.05 0.62 7.75
CA GLU A 95 18.34 0.89 9.03
C GLU A 95 16.96 1.54 8.84
N ARG A 96 16.41 1.46 7.62
CA ARG A 96 15.24 2.24 7.22
C ARG A 96 14.24 1.39 6.44
N LEU A 97 13.03 1.27 6.99
CA LEU A 97 11.87 0.83 6.24
C LEU A 97 11.28 2.05 5.53
N ARG A 98 11.59 2.23 4.25
CA ARG A 98 11.25 3.46 3.50
C ARG A 98 9.74 3.68 3.31
N ILE A 99 9.33 4.95 3.21
CA ILE A 99 7.94 5.39 2.93
C ILE A 99 7.30 4.62 1.77
N GLY A 100 8.03 4.41 0.69
CA GLY A 100 7.54 3.68 -0.48
C GLY A 100 7.13 2.24 -0.19
N THR A 101 7.79 1.58 0.77
CA THR A 101 7.42 0.23 1.23
C THR A 101 6.21 0.29 2.14
N SER A 102 6.19 1.25 3.07
CA SER A 102 5.09 1.48 4.00
C SER A 102 3.78 1.81 3.28
N GLN A 103 3.81 2.70 2.28
CA GLN A 103 2.62 3.03 1.49
C GLN A 103 2.11 1.82 0.71
N LYS A 104 3.00 0.98 0.16
CA LYS A 104 2.55 -0.20 -0.60
C LYS A 104 1.81 -1.18 0.29
N ALA A 105 2.31 -1.39 1.50
CA ALA A 105 1.64 -2.25 2.49
C ALA A 105 0.31 -1.65 2.95
N LEU A 106 0.31 -0.40 3.44
CA LEU A 106 -0.90 0.22 3.99
C LEU A 106 -1.99 0.38 2.93
N ASN A 107 -1.66 0.92 1.76
CA ASN A 107 -2.67 1.24 0.75
C ASN A 107 -3.28 -0.03 0.16
N LEU A 108 -2.47 -1.08 -0.02
CA LEU A 108 -2.98 -2.37 -0.49
C LEU A 108 -3.81 -3.07 0.59
N TYR A 109 -3.42 -2.96 1.86
CA TYR A 109 -4.23 -3.47 2.96
C TYR A 109 -5.60 -2.78 3.03
N LEU A 110 -5.63 -1.46 2.99
CA LEU A 110 -6.88 -0.69 2.98
C LEU A 110 -7.74 -0.99 1.74
N LYS A 111 -7.12 -1.16 0.56
CA LYS A 111 -7.80 -1.62 -0.65
C LYS A 111 -8.48 -2.97 -0.44
N PHE A 112 -7.80 -3.94 0.19
CA PHE A 112 -8.43 -5.22 0.53
C PHE A 112 -9.61 -5.06 1.47
N LEU A 113 -9.48 -4.29 2.56
CA LEU A 113 -10.59 -4.07 3.50
C LEU A 113 -11.81 -3.45 2.81
N TRP A 114 -11.57 -2.48 1.92
CA TRP A 114 -12.63 -1.85 1.12
C TRP A 114 -13.29 -2.82 0.13
N CYS A 115 -12.50 -3.65 -0.55
CA CYS A 115 -13.03 -4.65 -1.48
C CYS A 115 -13.79 -5.77 -0.75
N LEU A 116 -13.37 -6.12 0.47
CA LEU A 116 -14.02 -7.10 1.35
C LEU A 116 -15.28 -6.55 2.07
N GLU A 117 -15.62 -5.28 1.86
CA GLU A 117 -16.71 -4.59 2.57
C GLU A 117 -16.52 -4.54 4.10
N LEU A 118 -15.30 -4.77 4.59
CA LEU A 118 -14.91 -4.63 6.00
C LEU A 118 -14.63 -3.17 6.38
N ASN A 119 -14.44 -2.32 5.37
CA ASN A 119 -14.43 -0.87 5.53
C ASN A 119 -15.37 -0.22 4.50
N THR A 120 -16.28 0.61 4.97
CA THR A 120 -17.29 1.28 4.14
C THR A 120 -16.73 2.51 3.42
N THR A 121 -15.61 3.08 3.89
CA THR A 121 -15.00 4.22 3.23
C THR A 121 -13.92 3.79 2.23
N PRO A 122 -13.88 4.40 1.03
CA PRO A 122 -12.79 4.14 0.09
C PRO A 122 -11.47 4.66 0.68
N PRO A 123 -10.36 3.93 0.54
CA PRO A 123 -9.04 4.42 0.93
C PRO A 123 -8.74 5.74 0.19
N PRO A 124 -8.01 6.69 0.78
CA PRO A 124 -7.76 7.98 0.12
C PRO A 124 -6.76 7.86 -1.05
N HIS A 125 -5.84 6.89 -0.97
CA HIS A 125 -4.75 6.68 -1.92
C HIS A 125 -4.73 5.23 -2.41
N CYS A 126 -4.34 5.02 -3.67
CA CYS A 126 -4.10 3.69 -4.21
C CYS A 126 -2.67 3.18 -3.86
N PRO A 127 -2.41 1.87 -3.94
CA PRO A 127 -1.07 1.32 -3.70
C PRO A 127 -0.12 1.60 -4.87
N ILE A 128 0.81 2.55 -4.70
CA ILE A 128 1.78 2.89 -5.75
C ILE A 128 2.76 1.75 -5.96
N ASP A 129 2.90 1.31 -7.21
CA ASP A 129 3.99 0.47 -7.67
C ASP A 129 4.44 0.87 -9.08
N ARG A 130 5.34 0.07 -9.67
CA ARG A 130 5.87 0.30 -11.02
C ARG A 130 4.78 0.35 -12.09
N LEU A 131 3.74 -0.48 -12.00
CA LEU A 131 2.66 -0.51 -12.99
C LEU A 131 1.92 0.83 -12.98
N VAL A 132 1.58 1.33 -11.79
CA VAL A 132 0.86 2.59 -11.60
C VAL A 132 1.72 3.79 -12.03
N LEU A 133 2.99 3.85 -11.61
CA LEU A 133 3.89 4.96 -11.98
C LEU A 133 4.14 5.05 -13.49
N TRP A 134 4.22 3.91 -14.17
CA TRP A 134 4.42 3.87 -15.61
C TRP A 134 3.28 4.48 -16.43
N GLN A 135 2.05 4.45 -15.92
CA GLN A 135 0.91 5.05 -16.62
C GLN A 135 1.04 6.56 -16.77
N VAL A 136 1.78 7.20 -15.86
CA VAL A 136 2.03 8.64 -15.84
C VAL A 136 3.46 9.00 -16.24
N GLY A 137 4.22 8.05 -16.81
CA GLY A 137 5.58 8.30 -17.29
C GLY A 137 6.62 8.52 -16.18
N ILE A 138 6.30 8.20 -14.93
CA ILE A 138 7.26 8.28 -13.82
C ILE A 138 8.14 7.03 -13.86
N VAL A 139 9.45 7.23 -14.05
CA VAL A 139 10.45 6.15 -14.17
C VAL A 139 11.14 5.84 -12.82
N ASP A 140 10.72 6.52 -11.75
CA ASP A 140 11.29 6.34 -10.42
C ASP A 140 10.93 5.00 -9.77
N ALA A 141 11.78 4.58 -8.84
CA ALA A 141 11.59 3.36 -8.07
C ALA A 141 10.84 3.67 -6.77
N TRP A 142 9.56 3.29 -6.71
CA TRP A 142 8.78 3.39 -5.47
C TRP A 142 9.44 2.70 -4.28
N THR A 143 10.27 1.67 -4.49
CA THR A 143 11.00 0.97 -3.42
C THR A 143 12.14 1.79 -2.79
N LYS A 144 12.56 2.87 -3.45
CA LYS A 144 13.58 3.81 -2.96
C LYS A 144 12.97 5.11 -2.41
N LEU A 145 11.67 5.32 -2.56
CA LEU A 145 10.97 6.52 -2.10
C LEU A 145 11.02 6.61 -0.58
N ASP A 146 11.58 7.70 -0.06
CA ASP A 146 11.58 8.01 1.38
C ASP A 146 11.29 9.50 1.68
N SER A 147 10.55 10.18 0.80
CA SER A 147 10.04 11.55 0.99
C SER A 147 8.52 11.57 0.91
N ARG A 148 7.90 12.26 1.87
CA ARG A 148 6.44 12.47 1.91
C ARG A 148 5.99 13.40 0.79
N GLU A 149 6.82 14.38 0.48
CA GLU A 149 6.59 15.41 -0.53
C GLU A 149 6.60 14.77 -1.93
N THR A 150 7.62 13.97 -2.24
CA THR A 150 7.67 13.20 -3.50
C THR A 150 6.53 12.20 -3.60
N TYR A 151 6.19 11.53 -2.50
CA TYR A 151 5.04 10.63 -2.46
C TYR A 151 3.73 11.35 -2.84
N MET A 152 3.48 12.52 -2.27
CA MET A 152 2.29 13.32 -2.59
C MET A 152 2.30 13.83 -4.03
N GLN A 153 3.44 14.27 -4.56
CA GLN A 153 3.56 14.66 -5.97
C GLN A 153 3.16 13.52 -6.92
N TRP A 154 3.52 12.28 -6.59
CA TRP A 154 3.08 11.11 -7.36
C TRP A 154 1.58 10.88 -7.26
N ILE A 155 1.01 10.98 -6.05
CA ILE A 155 -0.44 10.84 -5.83
C ILE A 155 -1.22 11.89 -6.62
N ASP A 156 -0.80 13.15 -6.59
CA ASP A 156 -1.49 14.23 -7.31
C ASP A 156 -1.39 14.05 -8.83
N THR A 157 -0.22 13.63 -9.31
CA THR A 157 -0.01 13.31 -10.74
C THR A 157 -0.93 12.17 -11.18
N LEU A 158 -1.04 11.12 -10.38
CA LEU A 158 -1.90 9.97 -10.64
C LEU A 158 -3.39 10.34 -10.59
N ARG A 159 -3.82 11.16 -9.63
CA ARG A 159 -5.20 11.67 -9.55
C ARG A 159 -5.58 12.48 -10.77
N ASN A 160 -4.73 13.42 -11.17
CA ASN A 160 -4.94 14.23 -12.37
C ASN A 160 -5.01 13.38 -13.63
N PHE A 161 -4.17 12.35 -13.73
CA PHE A 161 -4.22 11.40 -14.84
C PHE A 161 -5.52 10.59 -14.87
N ALA A 162 -5.96 10.05 -13.73
CA ALA A 162 -7.22 9.31 -13.62
C ALA A 162 -8.42 10.18 -14.01
N LEU A 163 -8.47 11.42 -13.52
CA LEU A 163 -9.49 12.41 -13.89
C LEU A 163 -9.49 12.70 -15.39
N ALA A 164 -8.31 12.90 -16.00
CA ALA A 164 -8.17 13.12 -17.44
C ALA A 164 -8.60 11.91 -18.28
N LYS A 165 -8.60 10.71 -17.70
CA LYS A 165 -9.11 9.47 -18.31
C LYS A 165 -10.61 9.25 -18.07
N GLY A 166 -11.28 10.13 -17.33
CA GLY A 166 -12.72 10.07 -17.08
C GLY A 166 -13.13 9.29 -15.82
N TYR A 167 -12.17 8.91 -14.96
CA TYR A 167 -12.47 8.23 -13.71
C TYR A 167 -12.87 9.23 -12.62
N VAL A 168 -13.81 8.85 -11.77
CA VAL A 168 -14.25 9.66 -10.61
C VAL A 168 -13.19 9.66 -9.52
N THR A 169 -12.54 8.51 -9.28
CA THR A 169 -11.50 8.37 -8.27
C THR A 169 -10.26 7.67 -8.82
N LEU A 170 -9.11 7.95 -8.18
CA LEU A 170 -7.87 7.25 -8.47
C LEU A 170 -7.95 5.74 -8.16
N LEU A 171 -8.80 5.33 -7.21
CA LEU A 171 -8.94 3.92 -6.86
C LEU A 171 -9.69 3.13 -7.93
N ASP A 172 -10.73 3.71 -8.52
CA ASP A 172 -11.47 3.05 -9.59
C ASP A 172 -10.53 2.78 -10.79
N TYR A 173 -9.74 3.80 -11.15
CA TYR A 173 -8.71 3.68 -12.18
C TYR A 173 -7.68 2.59 -11.84
N GLU A 174 -7.12 2.60 -10.63
CA GLU A 174 -6.10 1.63 -10.23
C GLU A 174 -6.66 0.21 -10.13
N LEU A 175 -7.91 0.03 -9.69
CA LEU A 175 -8.57 -1.26 -9.59
C LEU A 175 -8.80 -1.87 -10.98
N GLU A 176 -9.29 -1.08 -11.94
CA GLU A 176 -9.43 -1.53 -13.33
C GLU A 176 -8.08 -1.83 -13.98
N LEU A 177 -7.10 -0.93 -13.85
CA LEU A 177 -5.74 -1.12 -14.36
C LEU A 177 -5.15 -2.44 -13.85
N TRP A 178 -5.27 -2.70 -12.55
CA TRP A 178 -4.74 -3.92 -11.94
C TRP A 178 -5.47 -5.16 -12.45
N ASN A 179 -6.81 -5.12 -12.51
CA ASN A 179 -7.62 -6.23 -13.02
C ASN A 179 -7.36 -6.54 -14.49
N ASN A 180 -6.92 -5.58 -15.30
CA ASN A 180 -6.56 -5.83 -16.69
C ASN A 180 -5.12 -6.33 -16.87
N ALA A 181 -4.24 -6.09 -15.89
CA ALA A 181 -2.82 -6.44 -15.98
C ALA A 181 -2.45 -7.83 -15.44
N PHE A 182 -3.28 -8.42 -14.58
CA PHE A 182 -3.09 -9.72 -13.92
C PHE A 182 -4.32 -10.59 -14.11
#